data_AF-A0A095C8X6-F1
#
_entry.id   AF-A0A095C8X6-F1
#
_cell.length_a   1.000
_cell.length_b   1.000
_cell.length_c   1.000
_cell.angle_alpha   90.00
_cell.angle_beta   90.00
_cell.angle_gamma   90.00
#
_symmetry.space_group_name_H-M   'P 1'
#
loop_
_entity.id
_entity.type
_entity.pdbx_description
1 polymer ?
#
loop_
_entity_poly.entity_id
_entity_poly.type
_entity_poly.pdbx_seq_one_letter_code
_entity_poly.pdbx_strand_id
1 'polypeptide(L)'
;MAADNMTQQTAAAPVEQQQETSGFFSSFVSYFVPTAHADDSEEEEKEEPAEEEEEEEEPEDIAPAIREECEKSVCAEHVHHFAHCQEKVEAGEGFPGEDCVEEFFHVLHCVDACAAPKIFKKLA
;
A
#
# COMPACT_ATOMS: atom_id res chain seq x y z
N MET A 1 -30.53 -46.82 21.64
CA MET A 1 -29.47 -47.85 21.80
C MET A 1 -28.27 -47.27 21.07
N ALA A 2 -27.46 -46.46 21.77
CA ALA A 2 -26.25 -46.87 22.50
C ALA A 2 -25.07 -46.97 21.50
N ALA A 3 -23.89 -46.36 21.70
CA ALA A 3 -23.33 -45.71 22.88
C ALA A 3 -22.16 -44.78 22.46
N ASP A 4 -21.89 -43.81 23.33
CA ASP A 4 -20.62 -43.09 23.52
C ASP A 4 -19.38 -43.98 23.45
N ASN A 5 -18.24 -43.42 23.00
CA ASN A 5 -16.98 -43.68 23.72
C ASN A 5 -15.98 -42.52 23.60
N MET A 6 -15.89 -41.76 24.69
CA MET A 6 -14.82 -40.85 25.04
C MET A 6 -13.94 -41.54 26.10
N THR A 7 -12.67 -41.82 25.79
CA THR A 7 -11.53 -42.05 26.71
C THR A 7 -10.28 -42.28 25.83
N GLN A 8 -9.35 -41.34 25.66
CA GLN A 8 -8.31 -40.84 26.57
C GLN A 8 -7.13 -41.83 26.76
N GLN A 9 -5.95 -41.52 26.18
CA GLN A 9 -4.62 -41.90 26.71
C GLN A 9 -3.49 -41.13 25.98
N THR A 10 -3.00 -40.00 26.52
CA THR A 10 -1.75 -39.79 27.28
C THR A 10 -0.42 -40.16 26.61
N ALA A 11 0.40 -39.10 26.45
CA ALA A 11 1.86 -39.00 26.65
C ALA A 11 2.87 -39.65 25.69
N ALA A 12 3.86 -38.80 25.36
CA ALA A 12 5.21 -39.04 24.81
C ALA A 12 5.36 -39.09 23.27
N ALA A 13 6.28 -38.24 22.78
CA ALA A 13 6.66 -37.99 21.38
C ALA A 13 7.18 -39.26 20.66
N PRO A 14 7.20 -39.28 19.31
CA PRO A 14 8.19 -38.53 18.55
C PRO A 14 7.60 -37.67 17.42
N VAL A 15 8.24 -36.52 17.22
CA VAL A 15 8.15 -35.67 16.04
C VAL A 15 8.61 -36.48 14.83
N GLU A 16 7.74 -36.73 13.86
CA GLU A 16 8.12 -36.97 12.46
C GLU A 16 6.88 -36.97 11.55
N GLN A 17 6.47 -35.79 11.09
CA GLN A 17 5.75 -35.59 9.83
C GLN A 17 5.80 -34.09 9.45
N GLN A 18 7.03 -33.59 9.25
CA GLN A 18 7.29 -32.35 8.51
C GLN A 18 8.25 -32.70 7.37
N GLN A 19 7.71 -33.28 6.31
CA GLN A 19 8.40 -33.38 5.04
C GLN A 19 7.36 -32.94 3.99
N GLU A 20 7.77 -32.09 3.05
CA GLU A 20 6.93 -31.35 2.09
C GLU A 20 6.53 -29.89 2.45
N THR A 21 7.29 -29.14 3.26
CA THR A 21 7.27 -27.65 3.20
C THR A 21 8.64 -26.98 3.36
N SER A 22 9.70 -27.76 3.62
CA SER A 22 11.04 -27.28 3.99
C SER A 22 11.92 -26.78 2.82
N GLY A 23 11.48 -26.92 1.57
CA GLY A 23 12.22 -26.46 0.38
C GLY A 23 11.72 -25.16 -0.25
N PHE A 24 10.46 -24.77 0.04
CA PHE A 24 9.83 -23.65 -0.66
C PHE A 24 10.09 -22.29 0.01
N PHE A 25 10.09 -22.23 1.35
CA PHE A 25 10.40 -21.01 2.07
C PHE A 25 11.91 -20.68 2.09
N SER A 26 12.78 -21.71 2.01
CA SER A 26 14.23 -21.50 2.00
C SER A 26 14.73 -20.85 0.70
N SER A 27 14.22 -21.32 -0.46
CA SER A 27 14.64 -20.78 -1.76
C SER A 27 14.14 -19.36 -2.02
N PHE A 28 12.98 -18.99 -1.45
CA PHE A 28 12.39 -17.67 -1.67
C PHE A 28 13.09 -16.58 -0.83
N VAL A 29 13.48 -16.91 0.42
CA VAL A 29 14.17 -15.95 1.31
C VAL A 29 15.59 -15.65 0.82
N SER A 30 16.30 -16.62 0.24
CA SER A 30 17.64 -16.39 -0.32
C SER A 30 17.68 -15.49 -1.56
N TYR A 31 16.56 -15.34 -2.29
CA TYR A 31 16.50 -14.45 -3.46
C TYR A 31 16.21 -13.00 -3.07
N PHE A 32 15.52 -12.78 -1.93
CA PHE A 32 15.03 -11.46 -1.55
C PHE A 32 15.89 -10.76 -0.47
N VAL A 33 16.76 -11.49 0.24
CA VAL A 33 17.56 -10.94 1.34
C VAL A 33 19.07 -11.01 1.03
N PRO A 34 19.75 -9.88 0.77
CA PRO A 34 21.20 -9.84 0.65
C PRO A 34 21.87 -10.24 1.97
N THR A 35 22.78 -11.24 1.92
CA THR A 35 23.54 -11.69 3.09
C THR A 35 24.52 -10.61 3.56
N ALA A 36 24.19 -9.93 4.65
CA ALA A 36 25.11 -9.04 5.36
C ALA A 36 25.99 -9.85 6.32
N HIS A 37 27.31 -9.72 6.23
CA HIS A 37 28.24 -10.17 7.27
C HIS A 37 28.33 -9.07 8.34
N ALA A 38 27.61 -9.23 9.44
CA ALA A 38 27.75 -8.39 10.62
C ALA A 38 28.54 -9.16 11.70
N ASP A 39 29.66 -8.56 12.10
CA ASP A 39 30.50 -8.96 13.24
C ASP A 39 29.71 -8.71 14.54
N ASP A 40 29.67 -9.72 15.39
CA ASP A 40 28.98 -9.74 16.69
C ASP A 40 29.78 -8.88 17.69
N SER A 41 29.21 -7.74 18.12
CA SER A 41 29.72 -6.95 19.22
C SER A 41 28.56 -6.53 20.12
N GLU A 42 28.51 -7.14 21.30
CA GLU A 42 27.81 -6.66 22.49
C GLU A 42 28.21 -5.20 22.80
N GLU A 43 27.26 -4.33 23.17
CA GLU A 43 27.35 -3.46 24.36
C GLU A 43 26.11 -2.55 24.54
N GLU A 44 25.60 -2.61 25.78
CA GLU A 44 24.99 -1.54 26.60
C GLU A 44 23.66 -0.89 26.16
N GLU A 45 22.59 -1.50 26.68
CA GLU A 45 21.28 -0.90 26.92
C GLU A 45 21.41 0.23 27.97
N LYS A 46 21.40 1.48 27.51
CA LYS A 46 21.31 2.67 28.34
C LYS A 46 19.93 3.30 28.14
N GLU A 47 19.02 3.03 29.08
CA GLU A 47 17.76 3.77 29.21
C GLU A 47 18.07 5.25 29.42
N GLU A 48 17.82 6.07 28.40
CA GLU A 48 17.64 7.51 28.56
C GLU A 48 16.15 7.83 28.72
N PRO A 49 15.83 8.89 29.50
CA PRO A 49 14.47 9.17 29.90
C PRO A 49 13.63 9.53 28.67
N ALA A 50 12.40 9.01 28.64
CA ALA A 50 11.35 9.48 27.76
C ALA A 50 11.05 10.96 28.09
N GLU A 51 11.80 11.86 27.45
CA GLU A 51 11.37 13.22 27.22
C GLU A 51 10.07 13.13 26.42
N GLU A 52 8.98 13.66 26.98
CA GLU A 52 7.74 13.87 26.26
C GLU A 52 8.07 14.78 25.06
N GLU A 53 8.26 14.18 23.88
CA GLU A 53 8.28 14.88 22.61
C GLU A 53 6.93 15.61 22.50
N GLU A 54 6.94 16.93 22.69
CA GLU A 54 5.91 17.80 22.14
C GLU A 54 5.85 17.48 20.64
N GLU A 55 4.81 16.74 20.21
CA GLU A 55 4.55 16.49 18.79
C GLU A 55 4.42 17.84 18.07
N GLU A 56 5.51 18.32 17.48
CA GLU A 56 5.49 19.42 16.53
C GLU A 56 4.57 18.99 15.37
N GLU A 57 3.40 19.62 15.25
CA GLU A 57 2.46 19.39 14.16
C GLU A 57 3.15 19.67 12.81
N GLU A 58 3.51 18.61 12.09
CA GLU A 58 4.18 18.71 10.81
C GLU A 58 3.29 19.48 9.82
N PRO A 59 3.82 20.45 9.06
CA PRO A 59 3.00 21.23 8.13
C PRO A 59 2.38 20.32 7.06
N GLU A 60 1.05 20.37 6.92
CA GLU A 60 0.32 19.59 5.90
C GLU A 60 0.76 19.93 4.47
N ASP A 61 0.82 18.91 3.59
CA ASP A 61 1.00 19.13 2.16
C ASP A 61 -0.23 19.82 1.56
N ILE A 62 -0.01 21.01 1.01
CA ILE A 62 -1.02 21.84 0.36
C ILE A 62 -1.40 21.37 -1.06
N ALA A 63 -0.57 20.53 -1.69
CA ALA A 63 -0.75 20.14 -3.08
C ALA A 63 -2.04 19.34 -3.33
N PRO A 64 -2.46 18.38 -2.49
CA PRO A 64 -3.71 17.64 -2.65
C PRO A 64 -4.94 18.55 -2.67
N ALA A 65 -5.06 19.48 -1.72
CA ALA A 65 -6.18 20.40 -1.65
C ALA A 65 -6.29 21.31 -2.89
N ILE A 66 -5.15 21.77 -3.42
CA ILE A 66 -5.11 22.59 -4.63
C ILE A 66 -5.48 21.78 -5.87
N ARG A 67 -5.01 20.53 -5.99
CA ARG A 67 -5.37 19.64 -7.10
C ARG A 67 -6.86 19.32 -7.10
N GLU A 68 -7.43 18.99 -5.94
CA GLU A 68 -8.87 18.74 -5.79
C GLU A 68 -9.73 19.95 -6.13
N GLU A 69 -9.31 21.17 -5.75
CA GLU A 69 -9.98 22.40 -6.17
C GLU A 69 -9.96 22.56 -7.71
N CYS A 70 -8.82 22.29 -8.35
CA CYS A 70 -8.69 22.35 -9.81
C CYS A 70 -9.57 21.31 -10.52
N GLU A 71 -9.65 20.08 -9.99
CA GLU A 71 -10.53 19.01 -10.47
C GLU A 71 -12.01 19.41 -10.42
N LYS A 72 -12.47 19.96 -9.29
CA LYS A 72 -13.88 20.34 -9.09
C LYS A 72 -14.30 21.60 -9.84
N SER A 73 -13.35 22.44 -10.25
CA SER A 73 -13.63 23.73 -10.89
C SER A 73 -13.36 23.67 -12.39
N VAL A 74 -12.20 24.14 -12.82
CA VAL A 74 -11.83 24.32 -14.23
C VAL A 74 -11.70 23.02 -15.00
N CYS A 75 -11.44 21.89 -14.33
CA CYS A 75 -11.24 20.59 -14.96
C CYS A 75 -12.44 19.63 -14.82
N ALA A 76 -13.59 20.11 -14.33
CA ALA A 76 -14.75 19.27 -14.03
C ALA A 76 -15.29 18.50 -15.26
N GLU A 77 -15.21 19.08 -16.46
CA GLU A 77 -15.60 18.41 -17.71
C GLU A 77 -14.73 17.18 -17.99
N HIS A 78 -13.41 17.29 -17.83
CA HIS A 78 -12.51 16.17 -18.05
C HIS A 78 -12.74 15.06 -17.03
N VAL A 79 -13.02 15.42 -15.77
CA VAL A 79 -13.39 14.46 -14.73
C VAL A 79 -14.70 13.74 -15.09
N HIS A 80 -15.68 14.47 -15.63
CA HIS A 80 -16.94 13.87 -16.10
C HIS A 80 -16.72 12.89 -17.26
N HIS A 81 -15.88 13.23 -18.26
CA HIS A 81 -15.55 12.31 -19.35
C HIS A 81 -14.81 11.07 -18.87
N PHE A 82 -13.85 11.24 -17.95
CA PHE A 82 -13.14 10.11 -17.34
C PHE A 82 -14.11 9.20 -16.58
N ALA A 83 -14.99 9.75 -15.75
CA ALA A 83 -16.00 8.96 -15.02
C ALA A 83 -16.93 8.20 -15.97
N HIS A 84 -17.40 8.84 -17.04
CA HIS A 84 -18.24 8.18 -18.04
C HIS A 84 -17.49 7.06 -18.78
N CYS A 85 -16.21 7.24 -19.10
CA CYS A 85 -15.40 6.17 -19.68
C CYS A 85 -15.30 4.98 -18.72
N GLN A 86 -14.99 5.24 -17.44
CA GLN A 86 -14.89 4.21 -16.41
C GLN A 86 -16.20 3.43 -16.28
N GLU A 87 -17.34 4.12 -16.17
CA GLU A 87 -18.66 3.48 -16.08
C GLU A 87 -18.93 2.54 -17.27
N LYS A 88 -18.60 2.98 -18.49
CA LYS A 88 -18.78 2.17 -19.71
C LYS A 88 -17.86 0.96 -19.76
N VAL A 89 -16.58 1.12 -19.41
CA VAL A 89 -15.59 0.03 -19.39
C VAL A 89 -15.95 -0.99 -18.30
N GLU A 90 -16.31 -0.53 -17.11
CA GLU A 90 -16.72 -1.37 -15.98
C GLU A 90 -18.05 -2.11 -16.25
N ALA A 91 -18.97 -1.50 -16.99
CA ALA A 91 -20.20 -2.14 -17.44
C ALA A 91 -20.00 -3.16 -18.57
N GLY A 92 -18.80 -3.24 -19.17
CA GLY A 92 -18.53 -4.09 -20.33
C GLY A 92 -19.18 -3.57 -21.62
N GLU A 93 -19.58 -2.29 -21.65
CA GLU A 93 -20.16 -1.61 -22.80
C GLU A 93 -19.08 -0.91 -23.66
N GLY A 94 -17.82 -0.97 -23.22
CA GLY A 94 -16.66 -0.49 -23.97
C GLY A 94 -16.29 -1.39 -25.15
N PHE A 95 -15.42 -0.88 -26.03
CA PHE A 95 -14.82 -1.66 -27.10
C PHE A 95 -13.87 -2.74 -26.54
N PRO A 96 -13.61 -3.84 -27.28
CA PRO A 96 -12.65 -4.83 -26.86
C PRO A 96 -11.26 -4.23 -26.65
N GLY A 97 -10.77 -4.25 -25.40
CA GLY A 97 -9.49 -3.66 -25.03
C GLY A 97 -9.52 -2.14 -24.86
N GLU A 98 -10.70 -1.52 -24.76
CA GLU A 98 -10.83 -0.11 -24.37
C GLU A 98 -10.29 0.11 -22.95
N ASP A 99 -9.49 1.16 -22.80
CA ASP A 99 -9.04 1.72 -21.54
C ASP A 99 -9.37 3.22 -21.48
N CYS A 100 -9.30 3.80 -20.29
CA CYS A 100 -9.63 5.22 -20.06
C CYS A 100 -8.38 6.09 -19.84
N VAL A 101 -7.22 5.67 -20.37
CA VAL A 101 -5.95 6.37 -20.14
C VAL A 101 -5.92 7.73 -20.84
N GLU A 102 -6.58 7.84 -22.00
CA GLU A 102 -6.71 9.10 -22.72
C GLU A 102 -7.48 10.15 -21.90
N GLU A 103 -8.66 9.78 -21.38
CA GLU A 103 -9.47 10.66 -20.54
C GLU A 103 -8.76 11.00 -19.23
N PHE A 104 -8.03 10.04 -18.64
CA PHE A 104 -7.21 10.29 -17.47
C PHE A 104 -6.10 11.32 -17.77
N PHE A 105 -5.45 11.22 -18.94
CA PHE A 105 -4.43 12.20 -19.34
C PHE A 105 -5.02 13.58 -19.60
N HIS A 106 -6.26 13.69 -20.05
CA HIS A 106 -6.96 14.98 -20.11
C HIS A 106 -7.20 15.58 -18.71
N VAL A 107 -7.60 14.77 -17.73
CA VAL A 107 -7.73 15.21 -16.34
C VAL A 107 -6.38 15.70 -15.82
N LEU A 108 -5.34 14.87 -15.90
CA LEU A 108 -4.00 15.23 -15.41
C LEU A 108 -3.46 16.50 -16.07
N HIS A 109 -3.56 16.60 -17.40
CA HIS A 109 -3.05 17.75 -18.14
C HIS A 109 -3.71 19.05 -17.69
N CYS A 110 -5.04 19.04 -17.51
CA CYS A 110 -5.77 20.20 -17.03
C CYS A 110 -5.42 20.53 -15.58
N VAL A 111 -5.42 19.53 -14.70
CA VAL A 111 -5.17 19.71 -13.25
C VAL A 111 -3.76 20.25 -13.03
N ASP A 112 -2.75 19.71 -13.70
CA ASP A 112 -1.37 20.18 -13.57
C ASP A 112 -1.20 21.61 -14.07
N ALA A 113 -1.84 21.97 -15.19
CA ALA A 113 -1.82 23.34 -15.71
C ALA A 113 -2.45 24.35 -14.72
N CYS A 114 -3.51 23.92 -14.01
CA CYS A 114 -4.18 24.72 -12.98
C CYS A 114 -3.38 24.78 -11.65
N ALA A 115 -2.89 23.64 -11.18
CA ALA A 115 -2.35 23.46 -9.84
C ALA A 115 -0.89 23.92 -9.72
N ALA A 116 -0.05 23.65 -10.73
CA ALA A 116 1.38 23.99 -10.69
C ALA A 116 1.66 25.44 -10.29
N PRO A 117 1.08 26.49 -10.92
CA PRO A 117 1.35 27.87 -10.53
C PRO A 117 0.79 28.25 -9.15
N LYS A 118 -0.19 27.52 -8.61
CA LYS A 118 -0.74 27.74 -7.27
C LYS A 118 0.13 27.11 -6.19
N ILE A 119 0.58 25.86 -6.42
CA ILE A 119 1.45 25.11 -5.53
C ILE A 119 2.79 25.84 -5.39
N PHE A 120 3.46 26.16 -6.50
CA PHE A 120 4.78 26.79 -6.44
C PHE A 120 4.77 28.20 -5.82
N LYS A 121 3.64 28.92 -5.80
CA LYS A 121 3.53 30.21 -5.08
C LYS A 121 3.52 30.07 -3.56
N LYS A 122 3.24 28.88 -3.05
CA LYS A 122 3.19 28.58 -1.62
C LYS A 122 4.47 27.91 -1.10
N LEU A 123 5.26 27.36 -2.02
CA LEU A 123 6.56 26.74 -1.75
C LEU A 123 7.76 27.66 -2.05
N ALA A 124 7.53 28.78 -2.77
CA ALA A 124 8.55 29.75 -3.16
C ALA A 124 8.83 30.81 -2.09
#